data_AF-A0A1Z5S983-F1
#
_entry.id   AF-A0A1Z5S983-F1
#
_cell.length_a   1.000
_cell.length_b   1.000
_cell.length_c   1.000
_cell.angle_alpha   90.00
_cell.angle_beta   90.00
_cell.angle_gamma   90.00
#
_symmetry.space_group_name_H-M   'P 1'
#
loop_
_entity.id
_entity.type
_entity.pdbx_description
1 polymer ?
#
loop_
_entity_poly.entity_id
_entity_poly.type
_entity_poly.pdbx_seq_one_letter_code
_entity_poly.pdbx_strand_id
1 'polypeptide(L)'
;MAPAAARLRNPATDSEVVLALRVLEGCCLLCPACAAAAHRYNAVKVVLNILMTRGILEQRACLDTLLALLVDCSENLTDFKEQDGLNKIAAIVKDANRDDNVRLKCSEFLLLYSGNAKENCGAASSESNMQEDLERLFGEKCASFICSMNLFSSTLDSQMRQSELSFLAEHVLDYM
;
A
#
# COMPACT_ATOMS: atom_id res chain seq x y z
N MET A 1 -16.96 -18.15 29.16
CA MET A 1 -15.95 -19.16 28.78
C MET A 1 -15.05 -18.50 27.75
N ALA A 2 -13.84 -18.08 28.14
CA ALA A 2 -12.91 -17.44 27.20
C ALA A 2 -12.46 -18.50 26.17
N PRO A 3 -12.42 -18.19 24.86
CA PRO A 3 -11.93 -19.16 23.88
C PRO A 3 -10.47 -19.47 24.20
N ALA A 4 -10.14 -20.75 24.31
CA ALA A 4 -8.77 -21.19 24.49
C ALA A 4 -7.96 -20.71 23.29
N ALA A 5 -6.99 -19.82 23.53
CA ALA A 5 -6.09 -19.34 22.50
C ALA A 5 -5.39 -20.54 21.87
N ALA A 6 -5.72 -20.85 20.61
CA ALA A 6 -5.05 -21.87 19.85
C ALA A 6 -3.55 -21.53 19.80
N ARG A 7 -2.73 -22.31 20.49
CA ARG A 7 -1.28 -22.14 20.44
C ARG A 7 -0.81 -22.54 19.04
N LEU A 8 -0.54 -21.54 18.19
CA LEU A 8 0.16 -21.73 16.92
C LEU A 8 1.55 -22.29 17.22
N ARG A 9 1.78 -23.57 16.88
CA ARG A 9 3.01 -24.29 17.24
C ARG A 9 4.13 -24.16 16.20
N ASN A 10 3.83 -23.62 15.01
CA ASN A 10 4.76 -23.49 13.91
C ASN A 10 4.72 -22.05 13.36
N PRO A 11 5.81 -21.55 12.77
CA PRO A 11 5.74 -20.32 11.97
C PRO A 11 4.71 -20.53 10.85
N ALA A 12 3.91 -19.50 10.58
CA ALA A 12 2.93 -19.54 9.50
C ALA A 12 3.62 -19.78 8.15
N THR A 13 3.02 -20.67 7.35
CA THR A 13 3.42 -20.91 5.96
C THR A 13 3.11 -19.68 5.11
N ASP A 14 3.83 -19.55 3.99
CA ASP A 14 3.66 -18.42 3.08
C ASP A 14 2.22 -18.34 2.54
N SER A 15 1.58 -19.49 2.27
CA SER A 15 0.17 -19.55 1.87
C SER A 15 -0.80 -19.09 2.97
N GLU A 16 -0.54 -19.43 4.23
CA GLU A 16 -1.36 -18.95 5.36
C GLU A 16 -1.20 -17.44 5.54
N VAL A 17 0.02 -16.91 5.38
CA VAL A 17 0.28 -15.46 5.45
C VAL A 17 -0.44 -14.73 4.32
N VAL A 18 -0.30 -15.18 3.07
CA VAL A 18 -1.00 -14.58 1.92
C VAL A 18 -2.51 -14.63 2.13
N LEU A 19 -3.07 -15.77 2.55
CA LEU A 19 -4.50 -15.90 2.80
C LEU A 19 -4.97 -14.94 3.90
N ALA A 20 -4.25 -14.84 5.01
CA ALA A 20 -4.58 -13.92 6.09
C ALA A 20 -4.54 -12.45 5.64
N LEU A 21 -3.55 -12.07 4.83
CA LEU A 21 -3.45 -10.73 4.23
C LEU A 21 -4.65 -10.44 3.32
N ARG A 22 -5.02 -11.37 2.44
CA ARG A 22 -6.20 -11.23 1.55
C ARG A 22 -7.52 -11.14 2.31
N VAL A 23 -7.67 -11.90 3.40
CA VAL A 23 -8.84 -11.80 4.27
C VAL A 23 -8.90 -10.42 4.95
N LEU A 24 -7.76 -9.94 5.47
CA LEU A 24 -7.68 -8.62 6.10
C LEU A 24 -7.97 -7.49 5.11
N GLU A 25 -7.40 -7.56 3.90
CA GLU A 25 -7.68 -6.67 2.78
C GLU A 25 -9.20 -6.58 2.54
N GLY A 26 -9.85 -7.72 2.30
CA GLY A 26 -11.29 -7.77 2.06
C GLY A 26 -12.13 -7.25 3.24
N CYS A 27 -11.74 -7.55 4.48
CA CYS A 27 -12.42 -7.03 5.67
C CYS A 27 -12.37 -5.50 5.75
N CYS A 28 -11.20 -4.90 5.47
CA CYS A 28 -11.04 -3.45 5.54
C CYS A 28 -11.79 -2.74 4.40
N LEU A 29 -11.83 -3.33 3.20
CA LEU A 29 -12.58 -2.78 2.07
C LEU A 29 -14.10 -2.88 2.23
N LEU A 30 -14.60 -3.91 2.93
CA LEU A 30 -16.05 -4.14 3.12
C LEU A 30 -16.61 -3.50 4.40
N CYS A 31 -15.77 -3.27 5.42
CA CYS A 31 -16.21 -2.80 6.73
C CYS A 31 -15.22 -1.77 7.31
N PRO A 32 -15.56 -0.47 7.35
CA PRO A 32 -14.68 0.56 7.90
C PRO A 32 -14.26 0.31 9.36
N ALA A 33 -15.11 -0.35 10.15
CA ALA A 33 -14.78 -0.73 11.52
C ALA A 33 -13.60 -1.73 11.61
N CYS A 34 -13.35 -2.51 10.55
CA CYS A 34 -12.19 -3.40 10.47
C CYS A 34 -10.88 -2.62 10.31
N ALA A 35 -10.85 -1.52 9.55
CA ALA A 35 -9.66 -0.67 9.44
C ALA A 35 -9.32 -0.02 10.80
N ALA A 36 -10.33 0.48 11.52
CA ALA A 36 -10.17 1.00 12.88
C ALA A 36 -9.73 -0.08 13.89
N ALA A 37 -10.25 -1.31 13.75
CA ALA A 37 -9.78 -2.43 14.57
C ALA A 37 -8.32 -2.79 14.24
N ALA A 38 -7.93 -2.73 12.97
CA ALA A 38 -6.57 -3.02 12.52
C ALA A 38 -5.54 -2.07 13.13
N HIS A 39 -5.86 -0.77 13.24
CA HIS A 39 -5.05 0.21 13.97
C HIS A 39 -4.80 -0.25 15.42
N ARG A 40 -5.85 -0.65 16.15
CA ARG A 40 -5.74 -1.13 17.55
C ARG A 40 -4.81 -2.33 17.73
N TYR A 41 -4.59 -3.11 16.67
CA TYR A 41 -3.69 -4.27 16.67
C TYR A 41 -2.34 -3.98 15.99
N ASN A 42 -2.02 -2.71 15.69
CA ASN A 42 -0.80 -2.29 14.99
C ASN A 42 -0.59 -3.01 13.65
N ALA A 43 -1.67 -3.24 12.90
CA ALA A 43 -1.64 -4.03 11.67
C ALA A 43 -0.65 -3.44 10.65
N VAL A 44 -0.61 -2.12 10.49
CA VAL A 44 0.31 -1.44 9.55
C VAL A 44 1.76 -1.83 9.80
N LYS A 45 2.22 -1.79 11.05
CA LYS A 45 3.57 -2.21 11.44
C LYS A 45 3.84 -3.68 11.10
N VAL A 46 2.88 -4.56 11.39
CA VAL A 46 3.00 -6.00 11.12
C VAL A 46 3.10 -6.24 9.61
N VAL A 47 2.23 -5.62 8.82
CA VAL A 47 2.21 -5.77 7.36
C VAL A 47 3.48 -5.21 6.72
N LEU A 48 3.98 -4.06 7.18
CA LEU A 48 5.28 -3.52 6.73
C LEU A 48 6.45 -4.45 7.09
N ASN A 49 6.42 -5.10 8.26
CA ASN A 49 7.45 -6.07 8.61
C ASN A 49 7.42 -7.29 7.68
N ILE A 50 6.23 -7.80 7.35
CA ILE A 50 6.06 -8.91 6.39
C ILE A 50 6.58 -8.49 5.01
N LEU A 51 6.19 -7.30 4.52
CA LEU A 51 6.67 -6.73 3.26
C LEU A 51 8.20 -6.70 3.18
N MET A 52 8.87 -6.29 4.26
CA MET A 52 10.34 -6.17 4.25
C MET A 52 11.09 -7.49 4.40
N THR A 53 10.44 -8.56 4.90
CA THR A 53 11.14 -9.79 5.34
C THR A 53 10.71 -11.07 4.62
N ARG A 54 9.55 -11.10 3.97
CA ARG A 54 8.99 -12.30 3.32
C ARG A 54 9.17 -12.30 1.79
N GLY A 55 8.73 -13.40 1.17
CA GLY A 55 8.87 -13.66 -0.26
C GLY A 55 7.94 -12.81 -1.14
N ILE A 56 8.09 -12.99 -2.44
CA ILE A 56 7.42 -12.21 -3.49
C ILE A 56 5.89 -12.23 -3.34
N LEU A 57 5.31 -13.40 -2.99
CA LEU A 57 3.86 -13.55 -2.90
C LEU A 57 3.27 -12.75 -1.74
N GLU A 58 3.93 -12.81 -0.58
CA GLU A 58 3.56 -12.07 0.62
C GLU A 58 3.78 -10.58 0.41
N GLN A 59 4.89 -10.17 -0.22
CA GLN A 59 5.16 -8.78 -0.54
C GLN A 59 4.04 -8.16 -1.38
N ARG A 60 3.61 -8.86 -2.43
CA ARG A 60 2.50 -8.41 -3.27
C ARG A 60 1.19 -8.32 -2.49
N ALA A 61 0.89 -9.32 -1.65
CA ALA A 61 -0.30 -9.30 -0.81
C ALA A 61 -0.26 -8.19 0.25
N CYS A 62 0.92 -7.87 0.80
CA CYS A 62 1.11 -6.77 1.73
C CYS A 62 0.79 -5.41 1.11
N LEU A 63 1.16 -5.18 -0.15
CA LEU A 63 0.90 -3.91 -0.84
C LEU A 63 -0.61 -3.69 -1.04
N ASP A 64 -1.34 -4.72 -1.48
CA ASP A 64 -2.81 -4.68 -1.59
C ASP A 64 -3.46 -4.45 -0.21
N THR A 65 -2.98 -5.17 0.81
CA THR A 65 -3.49 -5.05 2.20
C THR A 65 -3.21 -3.66 2.79
N LEU A 66 -2.04 -3.08 2.52
CA LEU A 66 -1.71 -1.73 2.98
C LEU A 66 -2.65 -0.70 2.37
N LEU A 67 -2.94 -0.77 1.07
CA LEU A 67 -3.93 0.15 0.47
C LEU A 67 -5.29 0.05 1.17
N ALA A 68 -5.77 -1.17 1.41
CA ALA A 68 -7.04 -1.40 2.11
C ALA A 68 -7.03 -0.92 3.57
N LEU A 69 -5.87 -0.94 4.25
CA LEU A 69 -5.73 -0.40 5.60
C LEU A 69 -5.74 1.14 5.63
N LEU A 70 -5.20 1.76 4.58
CA LEU A 70 -4.96 3.21 4.52
C LEU A 70 -6.13 4.00 3.91
N VAL A 71 -6.93 3.36 3.05
CA VAL A 71 -8.11 4.00 2.46
C VAL A 71 -9.09 4.43 3.56
N ASP A 72 -9.48 5.71 3.52
CA ASP A 72 -10.43 6.33 4.46
C ASP A 72 -10.13 6.14 5.97
N CYS A 73 -8.87 5.85 6.35
CA CYS A 73 -8.47 5.64 7.74
C CYS A 73 -7.23 6.45 8.14
N SER A 74 -7.47 7.57 8.82
CA SER A 74 -6.42 8.51 9.22
C SER A 74 -5.44 7.97 10.26
N GLU A 75 -5.91 7.09 11.15
CA GLU A 75 -5.11 6.46 12.19
C GLU A 75 -4.09 5.51 11.57
N ASN A 76 -4.53 4.65 10.64
CA ASN A 76 -3.62 3.78 9.90
C ASN A 76 -2.65 4.58 9.01
N LEU A 77 -3.09 5.70 8.43
CA LEU A 77 -2.20 6.58 7.67
C LEU A 77 -1.11 7.20 8.56
N THR A 78 -1.46 7.56 9.80
CA THR A 78 -0.50 8.06 10.78
C THR A 78 0.51 6.97 11.15
N ASP A 79 0.03 5.76 11.47
CA ASP A 79 0.89 4.61 11.75
C ASP A 79 1.86 4.33 10.58
N PHE A 80 1.38 4.44 9.33
CA PHE A 80 2.21 4.21 8.15
C PHE A 80 3.35 5.22 8.04
N LYS A 81 3.07 6.50 8.32
CA LYS A 81 4.09 7.55 8.35
C LYS A 81 5.10 7.31 9.48
N GLU A 82 4.62 6.99 10.69
CA GLU A 82 5.48 6.71 11.85
C GLU A 82 6.38 5.48 11.66
N GLN A 83 5.96 4.52 10.83
CA GLN A 83 6.75 3.34 10.47
C GLN A 83 7.64 3.54 9.24
N ASP A 84 7.85 4.78 8.78
CA ASP A 84 8.63 5.09 7.57
C ASP A 84 8.12 4.32 6.34
N GLY A 85 6.79 4.13 6.24
CA GLY A 85 6.16 3.27 5.26
C GLY A 85 6.58 3.63 3.83
N LEU A 86 6.52 4.91 3.46
CA LEU A 86 6.90 5.37 2.13
C LEU A 86 8.40 5.15 1.83
N ASN A 87 9.28 5.32 2.82
CA ASN A 87 10.71 5.03 2.68
C ASN A 87 10.95 3.53 2.41
N LYS A 88 10.17 2.65 3.04
CA LYS A 88 10.23 1.19 2.81
C LYS A 88 9.75 0.82 1.41
N ILE A 89 8.67 1.44 0.92
CA ILE A 89 8.23 1.26 -0.46
C ILE A 89 9.30 1.75 -1.44
N ALA A 90 9.87 2.94 -1.19
CA ALA A 90 10.95 3.51 -2.00
C ALA A 90 12.17 2.59 -2.07
N ALA A 91 12.56 1.98 -0.95
CA ALA A 91 13.68 1.05 -0.90
C ALA A 91 13.44 -0.21 -1.73
N ILE A 92 12.19 -0.67 -1.87
CA ILE A 92 11.86 -1.85 -2.68
C ILE A 92 11.83 -1.50 -4.16
N VAL A 93 11.12 -0.44 -4.55
CA VAL A 93 10.89 -0.11 -5.97
C VAL A 93 12.18 0.31 -6.70
N LYS A 94 13.10 0.97 -5.98
CA LYS A 94 14.41 1.41 -6.49
C LYS A 94 15.47 0.33 -6.53
N ASP A 95 15.27 -0.80 -5.86
CA ASP A 95 16.24 -1.88 -5.82
C ASP A 95 16.12 -2.72 -7.09
N ALA A 96 16.97 -2.42 -8.08
CA ALA A 96 17.00 -3.10 -9.37
C ALA A 96 17.31 -4.61 -9.28
N ASN A 97 17.72 -5.12 -8.11
CA ASN A 97 17.94 -6.56 -7.90
C ASN A 97 16.69 -7.29 -7.38
N ARG A 98 15.61 -6.57 -7.08
CA ARG A 98 14.34 -7.17 -6.66
C ARG A 98 13.52 -7.64 -7.86
N ASP A 99 12.60 -8.56 -7.58
CA ASP A 99 11.67 -9.07 -8.57
C ASP A 99 10.84 -7.93 -9.20
N ASP A 100 10.82 -7.89 -10.53
CA ASP A 100 10.15 -6.83 -11.28
C ASP A 100 8.65 -6.76 -10.98
N ASN A 101 7.99 -7.89 -10.67
CA ASN A 101 6.57 -7.88 -10.30
C ASN A 101 6.35 -7.20 -8.95
N VAL A 102 7.32 -7.29 -8.02
CA VAL A 102 7.23 -6.59 -6.72
C VAL A 102 7.48 -5.11 -6.91
N ARG A 103 8.47 -4.73 -7.74
CA ARG A 103 8.76 -3.34 -8.06
C ARG A 103 7.57 -2.68 -8.77
N LEU A 104 7.00 -3.34 -9.77
CA LEU A 104 5.80 -2.89 -10.47
C LEU A 104 4.62 -2.73 -9.50
N LYS A 105 4.43 -3.70 -8.59
CA LYS A 105 3.36 -3.62 -7.58
C LYS A 105 3.56 -2.46 -6.58
N CYS A 106 4.80 -2.09 -6.28
CA CYS A 106 5.09 -0.89 -5.50
C CYS A 106 4.73 0.39 -6.26
N SER A 107 4.97 0.44 -7.57
CA SER A 107 4.55 1.56 -8.41
C SER A 107 3.02 1.69 -8.47
N GLU A 108 2.28 0.57 -8.62
CA GLU A 108 0.82 0.57 -8.50
C GLU A 108 0.36 1.10 -7.14
N PHE A 109 1.01 0.65 -6.05
CA PHE A 109 0.74 1.14 -4.71
C PHE A 109 0.91 2.65 -4.61
N LEU A 110 2.02 3.22 -5.12
CA LEU A 110 2.30 4.65 -5.06
C LEU A 110 1.25 5.49 -5.79
N LEU A 111 0.83 5.03 -6.97
CA LEU A 111 -0.22 5.68 -7.77
C LEU A 111 -1.56 5.71 -7.01
N LEU A 112 -1.97 4.57 -6.43
CA LEU A 112 -3.22 4.46 -5.69
C LEU A 112 -3.18 5.20 -4.35
N TYR A 113 -2.04 5.13 -3.65
CA TYR A 113 -1.79 5.86 -2.40
C TYR A 113 -1.91 7.38 -2.60
N SER A 114 -1.41 7.90 -3.72
CA SER A 114 -1.53 9.33 -4.07
C SER A 114 -2.95 9.76 -4.39
N GLY A 115 -3.68 8.94 -5.14
CA GLY A 115 -5.10 9.19 -5.42
C GLY A 115 -5.94 9.27 -4.14
N ASN A 116 -5.75 8.34 -3.21
CA ASN A 116 -6.50 8.30 -1.94
C ASN A 116 -6.22 9.51 -1.03
N ALA A 117 -4.98 10.01 -1.00
CA ALA A 117 -4.61 11.17 -0.19
C ALA A 117 -5.32 12.46 -0.65
N LYS A 118 -5.64 12.57 -1.95
CA LYS A 118 -6.35 13.72 -2.53
C LYS A 118 -7.85 13.74 -2.21
N GLU A 119 -8.52 12.59 -2.27
CA GLU A 119 -9.97 12.51 -2.05
C GLU A 119 -10.35 12.77 -0.59
N ASN A 120 -9.49 12.39 0.35
CA ASN A 120 -9.73 12.51 1.78
C ASN A 120 -9.42 13.90 2.39
N CYS A 121 -8.90 14.85 1.62
CA CYS A 121 -8.46 16.15 2.14
C CYS A 121 -9.14 17.34 1.46
N GLY A 122 -10.18 17.88 2.10
CA GLY A 122 -10.72 19.21 1.78
C GLY A 122 -9.87 20.37 2.32
N ALA A 123 -8.54 20.36 2.16
CA ALA A 123 -7.65 21.53 2.36
C ALA A 123 -6.17 21.21 2.05
N ALA A 124 -5.49 22.20 1.48
CA ALA A 124 -4.11 22.21 0.95
C ALA A 124 -2.95 21.82 1.90
N SER A 125 -3.20 21.35 3.13
CA SER A 125 -2.15 21.09 4.14
C SER A 125 -1.60 19.66 4.17
N SER A 126 -2.36 18.65 3.68
CA SER A 126 -1.90 17.26 3.59
C SER A 126 -1.30 16.91 2.22
N GLU A 127 -1.79 17.55 1.15
CA GLU A 127 -1.28 17.38 -0.21
C GLU A 127 0.18 17.84 -0.33
N SER A 128 0.56 18.93 0.35
CA SER A 128 1.93 19.46 0.31
C SER A 128 2.93 18.47 0.93
N ASN A 129 2.58 17.87 2.06
CA ASN A 129 3.49 16.97 2.79
C ASN A 129 3.72 15.64 2.02
N MET A 130 2.67 15.09 1.38
CA MET A 130 2.83 13.89 0.56
C MET A 130 3.63 14.15 -0.73
N GLN A 131 3.36 15.26 -1.42
CA GLN A 131 4.13 15.64 -2.60
C GLN A 131 5.60 15.84 -2.24
N GLU A 132 5.91 16.58 -1.17
CA GLU A 132 7.28 16.81 -0.69
C GLU A 132 8.01 15.50 -0.35
N ASP A 133 7.32 14.56 0.32
CA ASP A 133 7.88 13.24 0.63
C ASP A 133 8.17 12.42 -0.63
N LEU A 134 7.27 12.43 -1.60
CA LEU A 134 7.48 11.78 -2.90
C LEU A 134 8.61 12.44 -3.69
N GLU A 135 8.72 13.77 -3.68
CA GLU A 135 9.80 14.50 -4.37
C GLU A 135 11.16 14.18 -3.75
N ARG A 136 11.24 14.17 -2.42
CA ARG A 136 12.45 13.80 -1.69
C ARG A 136 12.89 12.37 -2.02
N LEU A 137 11.92 11.45 -2.15
CA LEU A 137 12.22 10.05 -2.37
C LEU A 137 12.42 9.70 -3.83
N PHE A 138 11.68 10.26 -4.78
CA PHE A 138 11.67 9.83 -6.19
C PHE A 138 12.09 10.92 -7.17
N GLY A 139 12.33 12.14 -6.68
CA GLY A 139 12.62 13.30 -7.51
C GLY A 139 11.36 13.98 -8.05
N GLU A 140 11.50 15.26 -8.38
CA GLU A 140 10.42 16.16 -8.79
C GLU A 140 9.56 15.61 -9.94
N LYS A 141 10.20 15.07 -10.99
CA LYS A 141 9.50 14.57 -12.17
C LYS A 141 8.61 13.36 -11.86
N CYS A 142 9.15 12.38 -11.14
CA CYS A 142 8.40 11.17 -10.78
C CYS A 142 7.27 11.48 -9.81
N ALA A 143 7.53 12.32 -8.80
CA ALA A 143 6.52 12.73 -7.83
C ALA A 143 5.37 13.50 -8.49
N SER A 144 5.70 14.47 -9.34
CA SER A 144 4.71 15.22 -10.12
C SER A 144 3.87 14.31 -11.01
N PHE A 145 4.49 13.32 -11.66
CA PHE A 145 3.76 12.32 -12.45
C PHE A 145 2.78 11.53 -11.58
N ILE A 146 3.26 10.90 -10.50
CA ILE A 146 2.43 10.10 -9.58
C ILE A 146 1.24 10.93 -9.07
N CYS A 147 1.48 12.17 -8.64
CA CYS A 147 0.43 13.03 -8.12
C CYS A 147 -0.50 13.57 -9.20
N SER A 148 -0.07 13.71 -10.45
CA SER A 148 -0.96 14.18 -11.53
C SER A 148 -1.99 13.12 -11.97
N MET A 149 -1.76 11.85 -11.67
CA MET A 149 -2.63 10.75 -12.10
C MET A 149 -3.87 10.63 -11.20
N ASN A 150 -5.04 10.90 -11.77
CA ASN A 150 -6.34 10.65 -11.12
C ASN A 150 -6.97 9.37 -11.67
N LEU A 151 -6.52 8.22 -11.17
CA LEU A 151 -7.01 6.89 -11.58
C LEU A 151 -8.50 6.65 -11.25
N PHE A 152 -9.07 7.41 -10.33
CA PHE A 152 -10.45 7.24 -9.86
C PHE A 152 -11.47 8.14 -10.57
N SER A 153 -11.05 9.08 -11.43
CA SER A 153 -11.98 9.98 -12.14
C SER A 153 -12.48 9.46 -13.50
N SER A 154 -12.11 8.24 -13.90
CA SER A 154 -12.43 7.72 -15.24
C SER A 154 -13.73 6.90 -15.26
N THR A 155 -14.56 7.10 -16.28
CA THR A 155 -15.77 6.32 -16.62
C THR A 155 -15.45 4.93 -17.19
N LEU A 156 -14.22 4.43 -16.99
CA LEU A 156 -13.70 3.22 -17.64
C LEU A 156 -14.14 1.94 -16.90
N ASP A 157 -14.36 0.89 -17.68
CA ASP A 157 -14.64 -0.45 -17.15
C ASP A 157 -13.45 -1.00 -16.34
N SER A 158 -13.74 -1.91 -15.41
CA SER A 158 -12.77 -2.52 -14.48
C SER A 158 -11.51 -3.10 -15.13
N GLN A 159 -11.61 -3.78 -16.28
CA GLN A 159 -10.45 -4.36 -16.96
C GLN A 159 -9.56 -3.29 -17.61
N MET A 160 -10.16 -2.22 -18.14
CA MET A 160 -9.40 -1.11 -18.69
C MET A 160 -8.66 -0.37 -17.59
N ARG A 161 -9.28 -0.19 -16.41
CA ARG A 161 -8.62 0.43 -15.24
C ARG A 161 -7.40 -0.37 -14.78
N GLN A 162 -7.48 -1.70 -14.73
CA GLN A 162 -6.33 -2.52 -14.35
C GLN A 162 -5.19 -2.43 -15.38
N SER A 163 -5.52 -2.45 -16.67
CA SER A 163 -4.53 -2.34 -17.74
C SER A 163 -3.86 -0.96 -17.76
N GLU A 164 -4.63 0.10 -17.52
CA GLU A 164 -4.14 1.47 -17.40
C GLU A 164 -3.26 1.64 -16.16
N LEU A 165 -3.66 1.09 -15.00
CA LEU A 165 -2.85 1.12 -13.79
C LEU A 165 -1.49 0.44 -14.00
N SER A 166 -1.47 -0.74 -14.63
CA SER A 166 -0.22 -1.45 -14.94
C SER A 166 0.66 -0.63 -15.87
N PHE A 167 0.08 -0.02 -16.91
CA PHE A 167 0.82 0.83 -17.84
C PHE A 167 1.43 2.06 -17.15
N LEU A 168 0.67 2.74 -16.29
CA LEU A 168 1.17 3.88 -15.52
C LEU A 168 2.24 3.45 -14.51
N ALA A 169 2.09 2.26 -13.90
CA ALA A 169 3.06 1.71 -12.97
C ALA A 169 4.40 1.36 -13.65
N GLU A 170 4.37 0.85 -14.88
CA GLU A 170 5.57 0.68 -15.71
C GLU A 170 6.24 2.03 -15.96
N HIS A 171 5.46 3.06 -16.30
CA HIS A 171 6.00 4.39 -16.53
C HIS A 171 6.63 5.02 -15.27
N VAL A 172 6.10 4.72 -14.08
CA VAL A 172 6.74 5.12 -12.80
C VAL A 172 8.12 4.46 -12.65
N LEU A 173 8.29 3.21 -13.08
CA LEU A 173 9.59 2.53 -13.03
C LEU A 173 10.60 3.13 -14.02
N ASP A 174 10.16 3.68 -15.15
CA ASP A 174 11.06 4.35 -16.10
C ASP A 174 11.78 5.58 -15.50
N TYR A 175 11.26 6.13 -14.41
CA TYR A 175 11.91 7.22 -13.66
C TYR A 175 12.96 6.73 -12.64
N MET A 176 13.11 5.43 -12.40
CA MET A 176 13.92 4.84 -11.30
C MET A 176 15.10 4.02 -11.80
#